data_AF-A0A2V7K2A0-F1
#
_entry.id   AF-A0A2V7K2A0-F1
#
_cell.length_a   1.000
_cell.length_b   1.000
_cell.length_c   1.000
_cell.angle_alpha   90.00
_cell.angle_beta   90.00
_cell.angle_gamma   90.00
#
_symmetry.space_group_name_H-M   'P 1'
#
loop_
_entity.id
_entity.type
_entity.pdbx_description
1 polymer ?
#
loop_
_entity_poly.entity_id
_entity_poly.type
_entity_poly.pdbx_seq_one_letter_code
_entity_poly.pdbx_strand_id
1 'polypeptide(L)'
;MVRGRRRGRRRRGVAPVTPALGKSLLRLFTVQGSYDYERMQGIGVGVAEEPLLRDLRAAANGGGGGGGGAAYRAAVARGAHFFNAHPYLCGLAVGAAARAEHEGVPPEQVERLRAALCGPLGSLGDRLVWTGWLPCTTGLAIAGVALGLDLRAVGAFLVVYNLGHVALRWWALRAGWARGPAPAGTATGGGAVGARHGAGRGGGPAARCAVPERGVRGVVARRPGGRGGRRLRALVVAAGQAYGCAVRPWAPRGGRPRGGAVAVIERAAKIVNPLGMHARPAAEFVKVANRFKAAVEVRKDDLAVNGKSIMGVMMLAAECGSSLIIKTDGEDAEAAMEALLALVADGFHEMHLTAELREAERAEEEGQGPA
;
A
#
# COMPACT_ATOMS: atom_id res chain seq x y z
N MET A 1 36.05 -26.90 38.98
CA MET A 1 35.33 -25.62 38.82
C MET A 1 35.68 -24.99 37.47
N VAL A 2 34.88 -25.24 36.44
CA VAL A 2 35.08 -24.65 35.10
C VAL A 2 34.28 -23.35 35.02
N ARG A 3 34.95 -22.20 35.16
CA ARG A 3 34.32 -20.88 34.95
C ARG A 3 34.20 -20.62 33.44
N GLY A 4 33.04 -20.96 32.88
CA GLY A 4 32.66 -20.61 31.52
C GLY A 4 32.61 -19.09 31.32
N ARG A 5 33.51 -18.56 30.49
CA ARG A 5 33.45 -17.18 30.00
C ARG A 5 32.19 -17.02 29.13
N ARG A 6 31.15 -16.39 29.68
CA ARG A 6 30.05 -15.83 28.89
C ARG A 6 30.61 -14.74 27.97
N ARG A 7 30.89 -15.09 26.71
CA ARG A 7 31.15 -14.11 25.64
C ARG A 7 29.88 -13.29 25.47
N GLY A 8 29.89 -12.06 25.98
CA GLY A 8 28.87 -11.06 25.69
C GLY A 8 28.78 -10.87 24.18
N ARG A 9 27.62 -11.22 23.60
CA ARG A 9 27.26 -10.93 22.22
C ARG A 9 27.24 -9.40 22.09
N ARG A 10 28.35 -8.79 21.64
CA ARG A 10 28.38 -7.37 21.27
C ARG A 10 27.27 -7.17 20.25
N ARG A 11 26.27 -6.33 20.56
CA ARG A 11 25.39 -5.75 19.54
C ARG A 11 26.33 -5.09 18.54
N ARG A 12 26.46 -5.63 17.33
CA ARG A 12 27.20 -4.98 16.24
C ARG A 12 26.53 -3.63 16.04
N GLY A 13 27.17 -2.56 16.49
CA GLY A 13 26.73 -1.20 16.22
C GLY A 13 26.68 -1.06 14.71
N VAL A 14 25.49 -0.78 14.17
CA VAL A 14 25.33 -0.54 12.74
C VAL A 14 26.09 0.74 12.42
N ALA A 15 27.06 0.62 11.51
CA ALA A 15 27.94 1.71 11.08
C ALA A 15 27.14 2.92 10.55
N PRO A 16 27.72 4.12 10.49
CA PRO A 16 27.07 5.27 9.87
C PRO A 16 26.84 5.04 8.37
N VAL A 17 25.58 4.79 7.97
CA VAL A 17 25.16 4.43 6.60
C VAL A 17 24.78 5.66 5.76
N THR A 18 25.24 6.86 6.13
CA THR A 18 24.91 8.13 5.46
C THR A 18 25.06 8.13 3.94
N PRO A 19 26.17 7.64 3.33
CA PRO A 19 26.30 7.63 1.87
C PRO A 19 25.37 6.61 1.20
N ALA A 20 25.06 5.48 1.84
CA ALA A 20 24.17 4.48 1.25
C ALA A 20 22.70 4.89 1.37
N LEU A 21 22.31 5.57 2.45
CA LEU A 21 21.00 6.21 2.59
C LEU A 21 20.78 7.28 1.51
N GLY A 22 21.80 8.07 1.16
CA GLY A 22 21.73 9.02 0.05
C GLY A 22 21.48 8.33 -1.30
N LYS A 23 22.21 7.25 -1.60
CA LYS A 23 22.01 6.46 -2.82
C LYS A 23 20.63 5.80 -2.87
N SER A 24 20.17 5.27 -1.75
CA SER A 24 18.83 4.69 -1.60
C SER A 24 17.75 5.76 -1.83
N LEU A 25 17.91 6.96 -1.26
CA LEU A 25 17.01 8.09 -1.49
C LEU A 25 16.90 8.44 -2.97
N LEU A 26 18.01 8.52 -3.70
CA LEU A 26 18.00 8.82 -5.14
C LEU A 26 17.20 7.76 -5.93
N ARG A 27 17.31 6.49 -5.56
CA ARG A 27 16.56 5.39 -6.20
C ARG A 27 15.08 5.36 -5.82
N LEU A 28 14.70 5.92 -4.66
CA LEU A 28 13.28 6.08 -4.30
C LEU A 28 12.50 7.00 -5.24
N PHE A 29 13.17 7.86 -6.04
CA PHE A 29 12.48 8.69 -7.03
C PHE A 29 11.98 7.88 -8.22
N THR A 30 12.61 6.75 -8.54
CA THR A 30 12.29 5.94 -9.72
C THR A 30 11.42 4.72 -9.39
N VAL A 31 10.96 4.57 -8.14
CA VAL A 31 10.17 3.40 -7.71
C VAL A 31 8.88 3.21 -8.51
N GLN A 32 8.19 4.30 -8.87
CA GLN A 32 6.99 4.20 -9.71
C GLN A 32 7.31 3.87 -11.17
N GLY A 33 8.54 4.08 -11.63
CA GLY A 33 8.96 3.75 -12.98
C GLY A 33 9.06 2.25 -13.24
N SER A 34 9.07 1.42 -12.18
CA SER A 34 9.08 -0.04 -12.29
C SER A 34 7.72 -0.65 -11.97
N TYR A 35 6.62 0.10 -12.17
CA TYR A 35 5.29 -0.40 -11.83
C TYR A 35 4.85 -1.48 -12.81
N ASP A 36 4.56 -2.68 -12.30
CA ASP A 36 4.04 -3.81 -13.07
C ASP A 36 2.91 -4.53 -12.32
N TYR A 37 2.06 -5.28 -13.03
CA TYR A 37 0.89 -5.92 -12.42
C TYR A 37 1.21 -7.12 -11.53
N GLU A 38 2.39 -7.72 -11.67
CA GLU A 38 2.82 -8.88 -10.89
C GLU A 38 3.39 -8.46 -9.53
N ARG A 39 4.20 -7.39 -9.51
CA ARG A 39 5.00 -6.97 -8.35
C ARG A 39 4.73 -5.55 -7.90
N MET A 40 3.90 -4.79 -8.62
CA MET A 40 3.59 -3.39 -8.35
C MET A 40 4.88 -2.56 -8.28
N GLN A 41 5.23 -2.02 -7.12
CA GLN A 41 6.46 -1.25 -6.92
C GLN A 41 7.65 -2.11 -6.47
N GLY A 42 7.47 -3.43 -6.36
CA GLY A 42 8.41 -4.37 -5.76
C GLY A 42 9.83 -4.25 -6.32
N ILE A 43 9.98 -4.29 -7.65
CA ILE A 43 11.29 -4.19 -8.32
C ILE A 43 12.00 -2.88 -7.93
N GLY A 44 11.31 -1.75 -8.03
CA GLY A 44 11.85 -0.43 -7.73
C GLY A 44 12.22 -0.27 -6.25
N VAL A 45 11.41 -0.84 -5.35
CA VAL A 45 11.70 -0.89 -3.91
C VAL A 45 12.96 -1.71 -3.65
N GLY A 46 13.12 -2.87 -4.30
CA GLY A 46 14.33 -3.69 -4.20
C GLY A 46 15.59 -2.99 -4.72
N VAL A 47 15.47 -2.28 -5.85
CA VAL A 47 16.54 -1.43 -6.38
C VAL A 47 16.89 -0.32 -5.39
N ALA A 48 15.91 0.32 -4.76
CA ALA A 48 16.15 1.34 -3.74
C ALA A 48 16.79 0.78 -2.45
N GLU A 49 16.54 -0.49 -2.13
CA GLU A 49 17.08 -1.18 -0.97
C GLU A 49 18.53 -1.65 -1.15
N GLU A 50 18.92 -2.08 -2.35
CA GLU A 50 20.24 -2.65 -2.65
C GLU A 50 21.46 -1.86 -2.11
N PRO A 51 21.53 -0.51 -2.19
CA PRO A 51 22.68 0.24 -1.66
C PRO A 51 22.89 0.01 -0.17
N LEU A 52 21.80 -0.21 0.57
CA LEU A 52 21.82 -0.44 2.01
C LEU A 52 22.28 -1.84 2.38
N LEU A 53 22.36 -2.78 1.43
CA LEU A 53 22.71 -4.19 1.65
C LEU A 53 24.15 -4.51 1.21
N ARG A 54 24.88 -3.58 0.58
CA ARG A 54 26.18 -3.85 -0.05
C ARG A 54 27.29 -4.26 0.93
N ASP A 55 27.19 -3.87 2.18
CA ASP A 55 28.06 -4.30 3.26
C ASP A 55 27.88 -5.79 3.61
N LEU A 56 26.69 -6.37 3.41
CA LEU A 56 26.50 -7.83 3.46
C LEU A 56 27.33 -8.54 2.38
N ARG A 57 27.45 -7.93 1.19
CA ARG A 57 28.31 -8.41 0.10
C ARG A 57 29.80 -8.24 0.45
N ALA A 58 30.19 -7.11 1.02
CA ALA A 58 31.59 -6.85 1.39
C ALA A 58 32.07 -7.78 2.52
N ALA A 59 31.22 -8.05 3.51
CA ALA A 59 31.49 -9.02 4.58
C ALA A 59 31.70 -10.45 4.03
N ALA A 60 31.14 -10.77 2.87
CA ALA A 60 31.33 -12.05 2.18
C ALA A 60 32.70 -12.19 1.53
N ASN A 61 33.27 -11.08 1.03
CA ASN A 61 34.51 -11.10 0.27
C ASN A 61 35.76 -11.09 1.17
N GLY A 62 35.62 -10.68 2.44
CA GLY A 62 36.71 -10.59 3.42
C GLY A 62 36.90 -11.84 4.30
N GLY A 63 36.01 -12.82 4.23
CA GLY A 63 36.13 -14.12 4.93
C GLY A 63 35.81 -15.23 3.94
N GLY A 64 36.78 -16.10 3.65
CA GLY A 64 36.82 -17.05 2.52
C GLY A 64 35.73 -18.13 2.43
N GLY A 65 34.44 -17.77 2.51
CA GLY A 65 33.31 -18.66 2.29
C GLY A 65 32.21 -17.95 1.50
N GLY A 66 31.80 -18.52 0.36
CA GLY A 66 30.82 -17.96 -0.58
C GLY A 66 29.39 -17.71 -0.02
N GLY A 67 29.15 -17.92 1.28
CA GLY A 67 27.84 -17.77 1.93
C GLY A 67 27.36 -16.32 2.07
N GLY A 68 28.25 -15.34 2.27
CA GLY A 68 27.81 -13.94 2.40
C GLY A 68 27.28 -13.34 1.08
N GLY A 69 27.80 -13.81 -0.05
CA GLY A 69 27.28 -13.44 -1.37
C GLY A 69 25.89 -14.02 -1.61
N ALA A 70 25.62 -15.22 -1.10
CA ALA A 70 24.29 -15.83 -1.12
C ALA A 70 23.29 -15.06 -0.25
N ALA A 71 23.69 -14.65 0.96
CA ALA A 71 22.85 -13.85 1.84
C ALA A 71 22.49 -12.48 1.22
N TYR A 72 23.47 -11.80 0.62
CA TYR A 72 23.24 -10.55 -0.12
C TYR A 72 22.27 -10.74 -1.29
N ARG A 73 22.50 -11.75 -2.15
CA ARG A 73 21.61 -12.02 -3.29
C ARG A 73 20.18 -12.34 -2.84
N ALA A 74 20.04 -13.14 -1.78
CA ALA A 74 18.74 -13.50 -1.23
C ALA A 74 18.00 -12.28 -0.66
N ALA A 75 18.70 -11.38 0.04
CA ALA A 75 18.12 -10.14 0.55
C ALA A 75 17.67 -9.20 -0.59
N VAL A 76 18.50 -9.04 -1.62
CA VAL A 76 18.13 -8.24 -2.82
C VAL A 76 16.93 -8.84 -3.55
N ALA A 77 16.88 -10.17 -3.69
CA ALA A 77 15.75 -10.86 -4.34
C ALA A 77 14.44 -10.66 -3.57
N ARG A 78 14.45 -10.82 -2.24
CA ARG A 78 13.29 -10.50 -1.39
C ARG A 78 12.86 -9.04 -1.50
N GLY A 79 13.85 -8.14 -1.62
CA GLY A 79 13.61 -6.73 -1.86
C GLY A 79 12.78 -6.45 -3.11
N ALA A 80 12.81 -7.33 -4.10
CA ALA A 80 12.08 -7.20 -5.37
C ALA A 80 10.73 -7.95 -5.39
N HIS A 81 10.31 -8.59 -4.29
CA HIS A 81 8.99 -9.21 -4.18
C HIS A 81 7.87 -8.15 -4.16
N PHE A 82 6.63 -8.60 -4.38
CA PHE A 82 5.44 -7.75 -4.40
C PHE A 82 5.44 -6.73 -3.27
N PHE A 83 5.28 -5.46 -3.64
CA PHE A 83 5.14 -4.37 -2.68
C PHE A 83 4.32 -3.26 -3.30
N ASN A 84 3.29 -2.81 -2.60
CA ASN A 84 2.47 -1.69 -3.04
C ASN A 84 2.17 -0.75 -1.87
N ALA A 85 2.67 0.47 -1.94
CA ALA A 85 2.41 1.51 -0.97
C ALA A 85 2.52 2.90 -1.62
N HIS A 86 2.32 3.94 -0.82
CA HIS A 86 2.52 5.30 -1.32
C HIS A 86 4.02 5.55 -1.61
N PRO A 87 4.38 6.05 -2.81
CA PRO A 87 5.77 6.20 -3.26
C PRO A 87 6.64 7.06 -2.35
N TYR A 88 6.05 8.05 -1.67
CA TYR A 88 6.82 8.97 -0.81
C TYR A 88 7.09 8.38 0.58
N LEU A 89 6.39 7.30 0.94
CA LEU A 89 6.49 6.63 2.24
C LEU A 89 7.09 5.23 2.17
N CYS A 90 7.21 4.62 0.99
CA CYS A 90 7.81 3.29 0.83
C CYS A 90 9.26 3.21 1.38
N GLY A 91 9.96 4.34 1.48
CA GLY A 91 11.25 4.44 2.17
C GLY A 91 11.25 3.89 3.60
N LEU A 92 10.13 3.98 4.33
CA LEU A 92 9.99 3.36 5.66
C LEU A 92 10.19 1.84 5.60
N ALA A 93 9.56 1.17 4.62
CA ALA A 93 9.69 -0.26 4.42
C ALA A 93 11.10 -0.62 3.93
N VAL A 94 11.67 0.15 2.99
CA VAL A 94 13.05 -0.04 2.50
C VAL A 94 14.05 0.00 3.66
N GLY A 95 13.99 1.05 4.48
CA GLY A 95 14.92 1.20 5.61
C GLY A 95 14.72 0.11 6.67
N ALA A 96 13.47 -0.24 6.99
CA ALA A 96 13.18 -1.25 8.01
C ALA A 96 13.54 -2.67 7.57
N ALA A 97 13.27 -3.04 6.32
CA ALA A 97 13.62 -4.33 5.74
C ALA A 97 15.14 -4.50 5.64
N ALA A 98 15.84 -3.51 5.07
CA ALA A 98 17.30 -3.55 5.00
C ALA A 98 17.92 -3.66 6.40
N ARG A 99 17.38 -2.95 7.38
CA ARG A 99 17.84 -3.07 8.77
C ARG A 99 17.61 -4.47 9.36
N ALA A 100 16.45 -5.07 9.09
CA ALA A 100 16.11 -6.42 9.53
C ALA A 100 17.08 -7.47 8.94
N GLU A 101 17.46 -7.32 7.67
CA GLU A 101 18.46 -8.16 7.00
C GLU A 101 19.83 -8.09 7.71
N HIS A 102 20.26 -6.88 8.14
CA HIS A 102 21.50 -6.71 8.91
C HIS A 102 21.46 -7.34 10.30
N GLU A 103 20.27 -7.39 10.90
CA GLU A 103 20.06 -8.00 12.21
C GLU A 103 19.92 -9.52 12.12
N GLY A 104 19.91 -10.09 10.92
CA GLY A 104 19.74 -11.52 10.69
C GLY A 104 18.34 -12.01 11.06
N VAL A 105 17.33 -11.14 10.92
CA VAL A 105 15.92 -11.50 11.10
C VAL A 105 15.56 -12.60 10.08
N PRO A 106 14.79 -13.64 10.47
CA PRO A 106 14.41 -14.70 9.54
C PRO A 106 13.73 -14.16 8.27
N PRO A 107 14.04 -14.67 7.07
CA PRO A 107 13.54 -14.15 5.80
C PRO A 107 12.02 -13.96 5.76
N GLU A 108 11.26 -14.94 6.25
CA GLU A 108 9.81 -14.87 6.29
C GLU A 108 9.28 -13.72 7.16
N GLN A 109 10.01 -13.34 8.21
CA GLN A 109 9.62 -12.22 9.07
C GLN A 109 9.90 -10.88 8.38
N VAL A 110 10.97 -10.80 7.58
CA VAL A 110 11.25 -9.63 6.73
C VAL A 110 10.16 -9.45 5.69
N GLU A 111 9.72 -10.53 5.03
CA GLU A 111 8.62 -10.49 4.07
C GLU A 111 7.29 -10.13 4.72
N ARG A 112 6.98 -10.72 5.87
CA ARG A 112 5.79 -10.36 6.67
C ARG A 112 5.81 -8.89 7.09
N LEU A 113 6.96 -8.35 7.49
CA LEU A 113 7.11 -6.93 7.81
C LEU A 113 6.77 -6.05 6.59
N ARG A 114 7.32 -6.38 5.41
CA ARG A 114 7.06 -5.63 4.18
C ARG A 114 5.59 -5.67 3.78
N ALA A 115 4.99 -6.85 3.76
CA ALA A 115 3.58 -7.03 3.45
C ALA A 115 2.67 -6.27 4.44
N ALA A 116 2.99 -6.31 5.74
CA ALA A 116 2.23 -5.60 6.77
C ALA A 116 2.31 -4.07 6.63
N LEU A 117 3.38 -3.54 6.03
CA LEU A 117 3.56 -2.10 5.82
C LEU A 117 2.81 -1.58 4.59
N CYS A 118 2.49 -2.41 3.60
CA CYS A 118 1.80 -2.01 2.37
C CYS A 118 0.51 -1.21 2.64
N GLY A 119 -0.42 -1.79 3.39
CA GLY A 119 -1.73 -1.18 3.66
C GLY A 119 -1.65 0.15 4.43
N PRO A 120 -0.98 0.20 5.60
CA PRO A 120 -0.82 1.43 6.38
C PRO A 120 -0.06 2.52 5.62
N LEU A 121 1.04 2.20 4.93
CA LEU A 121 1.83 3.19 4.20
C LEU A 121 1.10 3.70 2.95
N GLY A 122 0.35 2.84 2.26
CA GLY A 122 -0.54 3.23 1.16
C GLY A 122 -1.59 4.23 1.63
N SER A 123 -2.48 3.79 2.51
CA SER A 123 -3.61 4.61 2.99
C SER A 123 -3.18 5.91 3.68
N LEU A 124 -2.11 5.91 4.49
CA LEU A 124 -1.60 7.12 5.13
C LEU A 124 -1.02 8.08 4.09
N GLY A 125 -0.23 7.57 3.14
CA GLY A 125 0.40 8.39 2.13
C GLY A 125 -0.63 9.02 1.19
N ASP A 126 -1.64 8.26 0.76
CA ASP A 126 -2.70 8.77 -0.11
C ASP A 126 -3.45 9.93 0.55
N ARG A 127 -3.82 9.80 1.82
CA ARG A 127 -4.47 10.87 2.57
C ARG A 127 -3.57 12.08 2.75
N LEU A 128 -2.31 11.85 3.14
CA LEU A 128 -1.37 12.91 3.43
C LEU A 128 -1.00 13.71 2.18
N VAL A 129 -0.72 13.01 1.08
CA VAL A 129 -0.12 13.59 -0.12
C VAL A 129 -1.17 13.86 -1.17
N TRP A 130 -1.90 12.84 -1.63
CA TRP A 130 -2.84 12.97 -2.74
C TRP A 130 -4.12 13.71 -2.35
N THR A 131 -4.64 13.47 -1.15
CA THR A 131 -5.82 14.20 -0.67
C THR A 131 -5.46 15.52 0.02
N GLY A 132 -4.32 15.57 0.70
CA GLY A 132 -3.90 16.74 1.46
C GLY A 132 -2.94 17.64 0.70
N TRP A 133 -1.66 17.29 0.71
CA TRP A 133 -0.55 18.14 0.30
C TRP A 133 -0.64 18.65 -1.14
N LEU A 134 -0.90 17.77 -2.11
CA LEU A 134 -0.97 18.10 -3.53
C LEU A 134 -2.14 19.07 -3.79
N PRO A 135 -3.40 18.77 -3.43
CA PRO A 135 -4.50 19.72 -3.61
C PRO A 135 -4.29 21.05 -2.89
N CYS A 136 -3.75 21.04 -1.67
CA CYS A 136 -3.49 22.26 -0.93
C CYS A 136 -2.45 23.16 -1.63
N THR A 137 -1.32 22.59 -2.04
CA THR A 137 -0.25 23.35 -2.70
C THR A 137 -0.67 23.83 -4.09
N THR A 138 -1.36 22.99 -4.87
CA THR A 138 -1.94 23.38 -6.16
C THR A 138 -3.01 24.46 -6.01
N GLY A 139 -3.90 24.33 -5.03
CA GLY A 139 -4.95 25.33 -4.76
C GLY A 139 -4.38 26.70 -4.37
N LEU A 140 -3.31 26.71 -3.56
CA LEU A 140 -2.59 27.95 -3.24
C LEU A 140 -1.90 28.55 -4.48
N ALA A 141 -1.37 27.71 -5.36
CA ALA A 141 -0.78 28.16 -6.62
C ALA A 141 -1.83 28.83 -7.52
N ILE A 142 -2.98 28.18 -7.72
CA ILE A 142 -4.10 28.70 -8.50
C ILE A 142 -4.60 30.03 -7.91
N ALA A 143 -4.78 30.09 -6.59
CA ALA A 143 -5.16 31.33 -5.91
C ALA A 143 -4.11 32.43 -6.10
N GLY A 144 -2.82 32.09 -6.05
CA GLY A 144 -1.74 33.02 -6.31
C GLY A 144 -1.77 33.59 -7.72
N VAL A 145 -2.00 32.74 -8.74
CA VAL A 145 -2.18 33.18 -10.13
C VAL A 145 -3.39 34.11 -10.26
N ALA A 146 -4.53 33.76 -9.64
CA ALA A 146 -5.72 34.60 -9.66
C ALA A 146 -5.53 35.98 -8.97
N LEU A 147 -4.53 36.10 -8.10
CA LEU A 147 -4.15 37.35 -7.43
C LEU A 147 -3.03 38.12 -8.18
N GLY A 148 -2.64 37.69 -9.38
CA GLY A 148 -1.64 38.36 -10.21
C GLY A 148 -0.19 38.03 -9.87
N LEU A 149 0.07 36.90 -9.19
CA LEU A 149 1.44 36.44 -8.93
C LEU A 149 2.04 35.64 -10.10
N ASP A 150 1.20 35.20 -11.06
CA ASP A 150 1.58 34.50 -12.30
C ASP A 150 2.68 33.43 -12.08
N LEU A 151 3.82 33.55 -12.77
CA LEU A 151 4.94 32.62 -12.69
C LEU A 151 5.52 32.47 -11.28
N ARG A 152 5.38 33.47 -10.40
CA ARG A 152 5.87 33.38 -9.02
C ARG A 152 5.05 32.37 -8.22
N ALA A 153 3.74 32.28 -8.46
CA ALA A 153 2.89 31.29 -7.82
C ALA A 153 3.23 29.87 -8.28
N VAL A 154 3.50 29.68 -9.58
CA VAL A 154 3.97 28.40 -10.14
C VAL A 154 5.34 28.02 -9.57
N GLY A 155 6.29 28.97 -9.52
CA GLY A 155 7.61 28.75 -8.92
C GLY A 155 7.51 28.37 -7.44
N ALA A 156 6.66 29.05 -6.68
CA ALA A 156 6.41 28.72 -5.27
C ALA A 156 5.83 27.31 -5.11
N PHE A 157 4.87 26.92 -5.96
CA PHE A 157 4.34 25.56 -5.98
C PHE A 157 5.43 24.52 -6.22
N LEU A 158 6.23 24.70 -7.28
CA LEU A 158 7.31 23.77 -7.62
C LEU A 158 8.28 23.62 -6.45
N VAL A 159 8.72 24.72 -5.84
CA VAL A 159 9.65 24.68 -4.71
C VAL A 159 9.01 24.00 -3.49
N VAL A 160 7.83 24.46 -3.06
CA VAL A 160 7.19 23.94 -1.85
C VAL A 160 6.86 22.47 -2.02
N TYR A 161 6.19 22.09 -3.10
CA TYR A 161 5.79 20.71 -3.37
C TYR A 161 6.99 19.77 -3.41
N ASN A 162 8.04 20.14 -4.14
CA ASN A 162 9.25 19.33 -4.27
C ASN A 162 9.99 19.19 -2.94
N LEU A 163 10.22 20.30 -2.23
CA LEU A 163 10.83 20.24 -0.89
C LEU A 163 10.04 19.32 0.05
N GLY A 164 8.72 19.42 0.04
CA GLY A 164 7.85 18.59 0.87
C GLY A 164 8.01 17.09 0.59
N HIS A 165 7.92 16.65 -0.66
CA HIS A 165 8.01 15.23 -0.96
C HIS A 165 9.42 14.66 -0.86
N VAL A 166 10.46 15.47 -1.07
CA VAL A 166 11.87 15.06 -0.85
C VAL A 166 12.13 14.88 0.63
N ALA A 167 11.70 15.85 1.46
CA ALA A 167 11.81 15.76 2.91
C ALA A 167 11.06 14.54 3.45
N LEU A 168 9.86 14.26 2.92
CA LEU A 168 9.06 13.10 3.33
C LEU A 168 9.77 11.77 3.01
N ARG A 169 10.33 11.61 1.80
CA ARG A 169 11.10 10.41 1.43
C ARG A 169 12.32 10.22 2.31
N TRP A 170 13.08 11.31 2.55
CA TRP A 170 14.26 11.28 3.40
C TRP A 170 13.93 10.90 4.83
N TRP A 171 12.88 11.51 5.39
CA TRP A 171 12.38 11.18 6.72
C TRP A 171 11.95 9.71 6.79
N ALA A 172 11.15 9.25 5.82
CA ALA A 172 10.63 7.88 5.78
C ALA A 172 11.77 6.85 5.78
N LEU A 173 12.73 7.02 4.87
CA LEU A 173 13.90 6.15 4.76
C LEU A 173 14.73 6.10 6.04
N ARG A 174 15.04 7.27 6.62
CA ARG A 174 15.81 7.36 7.87
C ARG A 174 15.05 6.77 9.05
N ALA A 175 13.76 7.02 9.14
CA ALA A 175 12.91 6.50 10.20
C ALA A 175 12.85 4.97 10.15
N GLY A 176 12.72 4.38 8.95
CA GLY A 176 12.74 2.93 8.76
C GLY A 176 14.08 2.32 9.19
N TRP A 177 15.18 2.91 8.70
CA TRP A 177 16.53 2.45 9.04
C TRP A 177 16.86 2.55 10.53
N ALA A 178 16.46 3.66 11.16
CA ALA A 178 16.79 3.93 12.56
C ALA A 178 15.95 3.09 13.55
N ARG A 179 14.69 2.80 13.23
CA ARG A 179 13.76 2.17 14.18
C ARG A 179 13.73 0.64 14.08
N GLY A 180 14.09 0.05 12.94
CA GLY A 180 14.13 -1.41 12.74
C GLY A 180 12.81 -2.13 13.09
N PRO A 181 12.74 -3.46 12.91
CA PRO A 181 11.67 -4.24 13.52
C PRO A 181 11.82 -4.19 15.05
N ALA A 182 10.73 -3.98 15.78
CA ALA A 182 10.76 -4.12 17.24
C ALA A 182 11.27 -5.53 17.58
N PRO A 183 12.13 -5.70 18.61
CA PRO A 183 12.66 -7.00 18.97
C PRO A 183 11.51 -7.96 19.28
N ALA A 184 11.52 -9.13 18.64
CA ALA A 184 10.48 -10.17 18.66
C ALA A 184 10.31 -10.90 20.03
N GLY A 185 10.46 -10.18 21.16
CA GLY A 185 10.43 -10.73 22.51
C GLY A 185 9.57 -9.97 23.53
N THR A 186 8.83 -8.92 23.13
CA THR A 186 7.97 -8.15 24.05
C THR A 186 6.47 -8.28 23.76
N ALA A 187 6.07 -9.22 22.91
CA ALA A 187 4.67 -9.48 22.56
C ALA A 187 4.24 -10.91 22.93
N THR A 188 4.56 -11.34 24.15
CA THR A 188 3.93 -12.50 24.80
C THR A 188 3.67 -12.14 26.25
N GLY A 189 2.43 -11.71 26.51
CA GLY A 189 1.99 -11.26 27.82
C GLY A 189 0.60 -10.67 27.69
N GLY A 190 -0.38 -11.54 27.47
CA GLY A 190 -1.78 -11.19 27.64
C GLY A 190 -1.98 -10.70 29.07
N GLY A 191 -2.21 -9.41 29.20
CA GLY A 191 -2.47 -8.75 30.47
C GLY A 191 -3.30 -7.52 30.18
N ALA A 192 -4.60 -7.64 30.39
CA ALA A 192 -5.52 -6.52 30.36
C ALA A 192 -4.98 -5.41 31.27
N VAL A 193 -4.69 -4.23 30.71
CA VAL A 193 -4.45 -3.03 31.51
C VAL A 193 -5.67 -2.15 31.37
N GLY A 194 -6.60 -2.38 32.29
CA GLY A 194 -7.65 -1.45 32.61
C GLY A 194 -7.05 -0.11 33.04
N ALA A 195 -7.75 0.96 32.65
CA ALA A 195 -7.48 2.29 33.14
C ALA A 195 -7.48 2.31 34.67
N ARG A 196 -6.35 2.68 35.28
CA ARG A 196 -6.33 3.24 36.63
C ARG A 196 -5.59 4.57 36.58
N HIS A 197 -6.33 5.62 36.92
CA HIS A 197 -5.80 6.89 37.38
C HIS A 197 -5.01 6.66 38.67
N GLY A 198 -3.87 7.33 38.79
CA GLY A 198 -3.01 7.29 39.97
C GLY A 198 -1.78 8.14 39.74
N ALA A 199 -1.87 9.42 40.10
CA ALA A 199 -0.75 10.35 40.12
C ALA A 199 0.23 9.95 41.23
N GLY A 200 1.51 9.76 40.88
CA GLY A 200 2.58 9.45 41.82
C GLY A 200 3.94 9.49 41.12
N ARG A 201 4.78 10.42 41.54
CA ARG A 201 6.05 10.89 40.94
C ARG A 201 7.10 9.79 40.69
N GLY A 202 7.83 9.91 39.57
CA GLY A 202 9.24 9.51 39.46
C GLY A 202 9.64 8.66 38.23
N GLY A 203 10.36 9.27 37.28
CA GLY A 203 11.39 8.58 36.47
C GLY A 203 11.05 8.14 35.02
N GLY A 204 11.66 8.83 34.04
CA GLY A 204 12.02 8.29 32.70
C GLY A 204 11.04 8.58 31.53
N PRO A 205 11.49 9.14 30.39
CA PRO A 205 10.60 9.45 29.28
C PRO A 205 10.36 8.19 28.42
N ALA A 206 9.30 7.44 28.74
CA ALA A 206 8.65 6.55 27.79
C ALA A 206 7.82 7.41 26.82
N ALA A 207 8.43 7.84 25.72
CA ALA A 207 7.76 8.60 24.67
C ALA A 207 6.83 7.67 23.88
N ARG A 208 5.54 7.71 24.26
CA ARG A 208 4.42 7.22 23.46
C ARG A 208 4.53 7.80 22.05
N CYS A 209 4.43 6.96 21.03
CA CYS A 209 4.20 7.41 19.65
C CYS A 209 2.81 8.03 19.54
N ALA A 210 2.68 9.27 20.00
CA ALA A 210 1.66 10.18 19.52
C ALA A 210 2.29 10.96 18.37
N VAL A 211 1.74 10.79 17.15
CA VAL A 211 1.88 11.82 16.13
C VAL A 211 1.37 13.12 16.77
N PRO A 212 2.10 14.25 16.70
CA PRO A 212 1.60 15.48 17.28
C PRO A 212 0.39 15.95 16.47
N GLU A 213 -0.82 15.65 16.95
CA GLU A 213 -2.07 16.29 16.51
C GLU A 213 -2.14 17.78 16.91
N ARG A 214 -1.06 18.35 17.46
CA ARG A 214 -0.95 19.77 17.81
C ARG A 214 0.00 20.48 16.83
N GLY A 215 -0.41 20.55 15.57
CA GLY A 215 0.25 21.34 14.52
C GLY A 215 -0.70 22.11 13.60
N VAL A 216 -2.00 21.78 13.59
CA VAL A 216 -3.01 22.40 12.72
C VAL A 216 -4.11 23.08 13.54
N ARG A 217 -3.73 23.81 14.59
CA ARG A 217 -4.65 24.73 15.31
C ARG A 217 -4.07 26.13 15.57
N GLY A 218 -2.91 26.45 15.00
CA GLY A 218 -2.21 27.71 15.27
C GLY A 218 -2.27 28.81 14.18
N VAL A 219 -2.85 28.55 13.00
CA VAL A 219 -2.78 29.50 11.86
C VAL A 219 -4.14 30.12 11.51
N VAL A 220 -5.13 30.05 12.41
CA VAL A 220 -6.41 30.77 12.24
C VAL A 220 -6.76 31.55 13.51
N ALA A 221 -5.85 32.42 13.94
CA ALA A 221 -6.11 33.36 15.03
C ALA A 221 -5.42 34.71 14.81
N ARG A 222 -5.53 35.28 13.60
CA ARG A 222 -5.45 36.74 13.44
C ARG A 222 -6.56 37.18 12.49
N ARG A 223 -7.44 38.04 12.99
CA ARG A 223 -8.57 38.63 12.26
C ARG A 223 -8.04 39.69 11.29
N PRO A 224 -8.31 39.61 9.98
CA PRO A 224 -8.39 40.79 9.13
C PRO A 224 -9.88 41.14 8.97
N GLY A 225 -10.24 42.37 9.34
CA GLY A 225 -11.58 42.90 9.11
C GLY A 225 -11.80 43.14 7.61
N GLY A 226 -12.93 42.67 7.06
CA GLY A 226 -13.35 43.00 5.70
C GLY A 226 -14.35 42.00 5.11
N ARG A 227 -15.37 42.50 4.40
CA ARG A 227 -16.44 41.69 3.77
C ARG A 227 -15.93 40.68 2.72
N GLY A 228 -14.71 40.83 2.21
CA GLY A 228 -14.06 39.87 1.29
C GLY A 228 -13.60 38.55 1.94
N GLY A 229 -13.35 38.52 3.26
CA GLY A 229 -12.84 37.33 3.96
C GLY A 229 -13.89 36.24 4.22
N ARG A 230 -15.19 36.54 4.04
CA ARG A 230 -16.28 35.59 4.33
C ARG A 230 -16.51 34.59 3.19
N ARG A 231 -16.18 34.94 1.94
CA ARG A 231 -16.29 34.03 0.79
C ARG A 231 -15.13 33.02 0.71
N LEU A 232 -13.93 33.42 1.11
CA LEU A 232 -12.76 32.52 1.17
C LEU A 232 -12.87 31.48 2.30
N ARG A 233 -13.51 31.83 3.43
CA ARG A 233 -13.80 30.89 4.52
C ARG A 233 -14.85 29.83 4.14
N ALA A 234 -15.83 30.19 3.33
CA ALA A 234 -16.85 29.23 2.87
C ALA A 234 -16.25 28.17 1.93
N LEU A 235 -15.32 28.56 1.05
CA LEU A 235 -14.68 27.63 0.10
C LEU A 235 -13.72 26.64 0.80
N VAL A 236 -12.96 27.11 1.80
CA VAL A 236 -11.98 26.27 2.53
C VAL A 236 -12.63 25.37 3.58
N VAL A 237 -13.74 25.79 4.21
CA VAL A 237 -14.47 24.97 5.19
C VAL A 237 -15.40 23.96 4.53
N ALA A 238 -15.99 24.27 3.36
CA ALA A 238 -16.82 23.32 2.61
C ALA A 238 -16.01 22.13 2.07
N ALA A 239 -14.73 22.33 1.70
CA ALA A 239 -13.85 21.25 1.26
C ALA A 239 -13.42 20.30 2.41
N GLY A 240 -13.47 20.76 3.66
CA GLY A 240 -12.98 20.01 4.83
C GLY A 240 -14.03 19.15 5.56
N GLN A 241 -15.33 19.34 5.30
CA GLN A 241 -16.40 18.66 6.06
C GLN A 241 -17.11 17.52 5.29
N ALA A 242 -16.84 17.34 4.00
CA ALA A 242 -17.52 16.33 3.17
C ALA A 242 -16.92 14.90 3.23
N TYR A 243 -15.77 14.69 3.89
CA TYR A 243 -15.02 13.42 3.79
C TYR A 243 -14.87 12.64 5.11
N GLY A 244 -15.80 12.84 6.04
CA GLY A 244 -15.87 12.11 7.31
C GLY A 244 -16.44 10.69 7.17
N CYS A 245 -15.74 9.77 6.48
CA CYS A 245 -16.04 8.34 6.58
C CYS A 245 -15.34 7.75 7.80
N ALA A 246 -16.09 7.60 8.89
CA ALA A 246 -15.66 6.87 10.09
C ALA A 246 -15.52 5.38 9.78
N VAL A 247 -14.31 4.94 9.42
CA VAL A 247 -13.96 3.51 9.36
C VAL A 247 -13.68 3.04 10.79
N ARG A 248 -14.59 2.25 11.35
CA ARG A 248 -14.36 1.58 12.64
C ARG A 248 -13.19 0.58 12.50
N PRO A 249 -12.25 0.50 13.46
CA PRO A 249 -11.21 -0.52 13.45
C PRO A 249 -11.83 -1.91 13.58
N TRP A 250 -11.44 -2.83 12.70
CA TRP A 250 -11.72 -4.26 12.81
C TRP A 250 -11.02 -4.80 14.07
N ALA A 251 -11.80 -5.27 15.03
CA ALA A 251 -11.34 -6.10 16.14
C ALA A 251 -11.78 -7.55 15.90
N PRO A 252 -10.89 -8.56 15.97
CA PRO A 252 -11.31 -9.95 15.89
C PRO A 252 -12.05 -10.30 17.18
N ARG A 253 -13.38 -10.41 17.13
CA ARG A 253 -14.15 -11.02 18.21
C ARG A 253 -14.03 -12.53 18.08
N GLY A 254 -13.29 -13.15 19.00
CA GLY A 254 -13.30 -14.59 19.20
C GLY A 254 -14.69 -15.05 19.65
N GLY A 255 -15.50 -15.50 18.69
CA GLY A 255 -16.67 -16.33 18.94
C GLY A 255 -16.26 -17.78 18.83
N ARG A 256 -16.56 -18.59 19.86
CA ARG A 256 -16.46 -20.05 19.78
C ARG A 256 -17.40 -20.59 18.69
N PRO A 257 -17.03 -21.63 17.93
CA PRO A 257 -17.91 -22.16 16.90
C PRO A 257 -19.10 -22.85 17.56
N ARG A 258 -20.31 -22.43 17.21
CA ARG A 258 -21.52 -23.25 17.37
C ARG A 258 -21.88 -23.75 15.98
N GLY A 259 -21.96 -25.07 15.85
CA GLY A 259 -22.15 -25.77 14.58
C GLY A 259 -23.44 -25.36 13.88
N GLY A 260 -23.28 -24.86 12.66
CA GLY A 260 -24.22 -24.95 11.55
C GLY A 260 -23.39 -25.36 10.33
N ALA A 261 -23.89 -26.28 9.51
CA ALA A 261 -23.16 -26.75 8.33
C ALA A 261 -22.82 -25.56 7.43
N VAL A 262 -21.52 -25.32 7.21
CA VAL A 262 -21.06 -24.28 6.28
C VAL A 262 -21.09 -24.89 4.89
N ALA A 263 -21.87 -24.32 3.99
CA ALA A 263 -21.99 -24.79 2.62
C ALA A 263 -20.79 -24.31 1.79
N VAL A 264 -20.12 -25.26 1.14
CA VAL A 264 -19.11 -24.97 0.12
C VAL A 264 -19.76 -25.27 -1.23
N ILE A 265 -19.86 -24.26 -2.08
CA ILE A 265 -20.51 -24.37 -3.39
C ILE A 265 -19.51 -24.00 -4.47
N GLU A 266 -19.48 -24.82 -5.52
CA GLU A 266 -18.64 -24.59 -6.70
C GLU A 266 -19.51 -24.65 -7.96
N ARG A 267 -19.37 -23.63 -8.83
CA ARG A 267 -20.11 -23.49 -10.08
C ARG A 267 -19.22 -22.92 -11.17
N ALA A 268 -19.43 -23.38 -12.41
CA ALA A 268 -18.82 -22.80 -13.58
C ALA A 268 -19.64 -21.62 -14.10
N ALA A 269 -18.98 -20.56 -14.55
CA ALA A 269 -19.57 -19.35 -15.11
C ALA A 269 -18.84 -18.99 -16.41
N LYS A 270 -19.58 -18.72 -17.48
CA LYS A 270 -18.99 -18.34 -18.77
C LYS A 270 -18.94 -16.82 -18.90
N ILE A 271 -17.79 -16.27 -19.24
CA ILE A 271 -17.64 -14.84 -19.55
C ILE A 271 -18.28 -14.54 -20.90
N VAL A 272 -19.27 -13.64 -20.92
CA VAL A 272 -20.06 -13.32 -22.14
C VAL A 272 -19.84 -11.89 -22.64
N ASN A 273 -19.28 -11.00 -21.83
CA ASN A 273 -19.04 -9.63 -22.25
C ASN A 273 -17.85 -9.56 -23.24
N PRO A 274 -17.94 -8.72 -24.28
CA PRO A 274 -17.04 -8.81 -25.44
C PRO A 274 -15.57 -8.53 -25.11
N LEU A 275 -15.29 -7.65 -24.14
CA LEU A 275 -13.94 -7.28 -23.73
C LEU A 275 -13.36 -8.16 -22.61
N GLY A 276 -14.12 -9.15 -22.12
CA GLY A 276 -13.71 -10.05 -21.05
C GLY A 276 -13.52 -9.35 -19.69
N MET A 277 -12.70 -9.94 -18.82
CA MET A 277 -12.56 -9.56 -17.41
C MET A 277 -11.56 -8.41 -17.19
N HIS A 278 -11.80 -7.25 -17.82
CA HIS A 278 -10.98 -6.04 -17.65
C HIS A 278 -11.35 -5.25 -16.38
N ALA A 279 -10.74 -4.07 -16.19
CA ALA A 279 -10.82 -3.30 -14.95
C ALA A 279 -12.25 -3.00 -14.46
N ARG A 280 -13.20 -2.72 -15.36
CA ARG A 280 -14.59 -2.36 -15.00
C ARG A 280 -15.42 -3.59 -14.58
N PRO A 281 -15.52 -4.67 -15.39
CA PRO A 281 -16.09 -5.94 -14.95
C PRO A 281 -15.49 -6.43 -13.66
N ALA A 282 -14.15 -6.33 -13.49
CA ALA A 282 -13.47 -6.79 -12.29
C ALA A 282 -13.87 -5.99 -11.06
N ALA A 283 -14.04 -4.66 -11.20
CA ALA A 283 -14.55 -3.81 -10.13
C ALA A 283 -15.99 -4.17 -9.74
N GLU A 284 -16.89 -4.40 -10.71
CA GLU A 284 -18.28 -4.78 -10.42
C GLU A 284 -18.37 -6.17 -9.79
N PHE A 285 -17.59 -7.15 -10.27
CA PHE A 285 -17.49 -8.48 -9.68
C PHE A 285 -17.09 -8.40 -8.20
N VAL A 286 -16.00 -7.69 -7.92
CA VAL A 286 -15.45 -7.53 -6.57
C VAL A 286 -16.39 -6.74 -5.67
N LYS A 287 -17.10 -5.76 -6.21
CA LYS A 287 -18.10 -4.97 -5.49
C LYS A 287 -19.30 -5.83 -5.09
N VAL A 288 -19.73 -6.77 -5.92
CA VAL A 288 -20.76 -7.76 -5.54
C VAL A 288 -20.20 -8.75 -4.53
N ALA A 289 -19.02 -9.33 -4.78
CA ALA A 289 -18.37 -10.30 -3.89
C ALA A 289 -18.16 -9.75 -2.46
N ASN A 290 -17.81 -8.46 -2.32
CA ASN A 290 -17.59 -7.81 -1.02
C ASN A 290 -18.87 -7.51 -0.22
N ARG A 291 -20.07 -7.70 -0.80
CA ARG A 291 -21.34 -7.58 -0.04
C ARG A 291 -21.56 -8.77 0.90
N PHE A 292 -20.90 -9.89 0.64
CA PHE A 292 -21.08 -11.15 1.34
C PHE A 292 -19.94 -11.45 2.31
N LYS A 293 -20.22 -12.22 3.36
CA LYS A 293 -19.21 -12.70 4.32
C LYS A 293 -18.43 -13.89 3.76
N ALA A 294 -19.06 -14.73 2.95
CA ALA A 294 -18.46 -15.91 2.34
C ALA A 294 -17.13 -15.62 1.67
N ALA A 295 -16.16 -16.51 1.83
CA ALA A 295 -14.95 -16.49 1.02
C ALA A 295 -15.33 -16.77 -0.43
N VAL A 296 -14.76 -16.00 -1.36
CA VAL A 296 -14.99 -16.16 -2.81
C VAL A 296 -13.65 -16.43 -3.44
N GLU A 297 -13.49 -17.59 -4.04
CA GLU A 297 -12.34 -17.98 -4.86
C GLU A 297 -12.80 -18.09 -6.31
N VAL A 298 -12.00 -17.55 -7.23
CA VAL A 298 -12.26 -17.62 -8.67
C VAL A 298 -11.06 -18.27 -9.31
N ARG A 299 -11.29 -19.29 -10.12
CA ARG A 299 -10.26 -20.03 -10.84
C ARG A 299 -10.51 -19.99 -12.34
N LYS A 300 -9.44 -19.78 -13.09
CA LYS A 300 -9.36 -20.01 -14.52
C LYS A 300 -8.14 -20.87 -14.78
N ASP A 301 -8.32 -22.01 -15.44
CA ASP A 301 -7.26 -23.00 -15.68
C ASP A 301 -6.57 -23.38 -14.33
N ASP A 302 -5.24 -23.20 -14.24
CA ASP A 302 -4.46 -23.48 -13.03
C ASP A 302 -4.38 -22.31 -12.04
N LEU A 303 -4.86 -21.12 -12.41
CA LEU A 303 -4.73 -19.92 -11.59
C LEU A 303 -5.98 -19.69 -10.74
N ALA A 304 -5.82 -19.77 -9.42
CA ALA A 304 -6.85 -19.46 -8.43
C ALA A 304 -6.54 -18.14 -7.71
N VAL A 305 -7.54 -17.28 -7.59
CA VAL A 305 -7.41 -15.95 -6.97
C VAL A 305 -8.55 -15.67 -6.00
N ASN A 306 -8.32 -14.74 -5.07
CA ASN A 306 -9.37 -14.23 -4.21
C ASN A 306 -10.32 -13.31 -5.01
N GLY A 307 -11.58 -13.73 -5.15
CA GLY A 307 -12.63 -13.02 -5.87
C GLY A 307 -13.06 -11.68 -5.25
N LYS A 308 -12.62 -11.37 -4.02
CA LYS A 308 -12.80 -10.06 -3.38
C LYS A 308 -11.64 -9.10 -3.64
N SER A 309 -10.62 -9.52 -4.37
CA SER A 309 -9.49 -8.69 -4.77
C SER A 309 -9.57 -8.35 -6.26
N ILE A 310 -9.76 -7.07 -6.58
CA ILE A 310 -9.78 -6.59 -7.98
C ILE A 310 -8.52 -6.96 -8.73
N MET A 311 -7.37 -6.87 -8.07
CA MET A 311 -6.10 -7.27 -8.65
C MET A 311 -6.08 -8.78 -8.94
N GLY A 312 -6.61 -9.59 -8.02
CA GLY A 312 -6.74 -11.03 -8.23
C GLY A 312 -7.56 -11.36 -9.46
N VAL A 313 -8.78 -10.81 -9.53
CA VAL A 313 -9.72 -11.07 -10.63
C VAL A 313 -9.17 -10.60 -11.98
N MET A 314 -8.50 -9.44 -12.05
CA MET A 314 -7.87 -8.97 -13.29
C MET A 314 -6.72 -9.87 -13.75
N MET A 315 -5.95 -10.45 -12.84
CA MET A 315 -4.83 -11.36 -13.19
C MET A 315 -5.28 -12.65 -13.86
N LEU A 316 -6.55 -13.05 -13.71
CA LEU A 316 -7.09 -14.21 -14.42
C LEU A 316 -7.08 -14.04 -15.94
N ALA A 317 -7.03 -12.79 -16.44
CA ALA A 317 -7.04 -12.47 -17.87
C ALA A 317 -8.13 -13.27 -18.62
N ALA A 318 -9.33 -13.31 -18.06
CA ALA A 318 -10.42 -14.12 -18.60
C ALA A 318 -11.09 -13.43 -19.78
N GLU A 319 -10.77 -13.88 -20.99
CA GLU A 319 -11.31 -13.37 -22.25
C GLU A 319 -12.78 -13.79 -22.46
N CYS A 320 -13.47 -13.12 -23.39
CA CYS A 320 -14.81 -13.51 -23.81
C CYS A 320 -14.86 -15.00 -24.22
N GLY A 321 -15.84 -15.74 -23.72
CA GLY A 321 -15.97 -17.18 -23.92
C GLY A 321 -15.24 -18.05 -22.91
N SER A 322 -14.36 -17.50 -22.08
CA SER A 322 -13.66 -18.24 -21.01
C SER A 322 -14.63 -18.81 -19.98
N SER A 323 -14.32 -20.00 -19.47
CA SER A 323 -15.02 -20.61 -18.34
C SER A 323 -14.27 -20.33 -17.04
N LEU A 324 -14.94 -19.70 -16.09
CA LEU A 324 -14.46 -19.49 -14.73
C LEU A 324 -15.10 -20.50 -13.80
N ILE A 325 -14.34 -20.94 -12.80
CA ILE A 325 -14.86 -21.73 -11.70
C ILE A 325 -14.93 -20.82 -10.47
N ILE A 326 -16.14 -20.56 -9.99
CA ILE A 326 -16.39 -19.75 -8.80
C ILE A 326 -16.69 -20.71 -7.65
N LYS A 327 -15.98 -20.51 -6.54
CA LYS A 327 -16.17 -21.25 -5.31
C LYS A 327 -16.50 -20.28 -4.18
N THR A 328 -17.59 -20.56 -3.47
CA THR A 328 -18.06 -19.77 -2.33
C THR A 328 -18.12 -20.66 -1.08
N ASP A 329 -17.60 -20.15 0.04
CA ASP A 329 -17.56 -20.86 1.33
C ASP A 329 -17.95 -19.91 2.47
N GLY A 330 -19.07 -20.18 3.13
CA GLY A 330 -19.56 -19.39 4.25
C GLY A 330 -21.05 -19.50 4.52
N GLU A 331 -21.53 -18.73 5.49
CA GLU A 331 -22.94 -18.71 5.92
C GLU A 331 -23.89 -18.15 4.85
N ASP A 332 -23.38 -17.32 3.93
CA ASP A 332 -24.10 -16.70 2.82
C ASP A 332 -23.55 -17.14 1.45
N ALA A 333 -22.97 -18.34 1.37
CA ALA A 333 -22.36 -18.90 0.17
C ALA A 333 -23.34 -18.99 -1.01
N GLU A 334 -24.54 -19.53 -0.80
CA GLU A 334 -25.59 -19.65 -1.82
C GLU A 334 -25.96 -18.28 -2.42
N ALA A 335 -26.22 -17.30 -1.55
CA ALA A 335 -26.61 -15.96 -1.96
C ALA A 335 -25.48 -15.24 -2.71
N ALA A 336 -24.23 -15.45 -2.28
CA ALA A 336 -23.06 -14.92 -2.97
C ALA A 336 -22.91 -15.54 -4.36
N MET A 337 -23.06 -16.86 -4.47
CA MET A 337 -22.96 -17.59 -5.74
C MET A 337 -24.01 -17.12 -6.75
N GLU A 338 -25.28 -17.05 -6.34
CA GLU A 338 -26.39 -16.57 -7.18
C GLU A 338 -26.13 -15.16 -7.71
N ALA A 339 -25.73 -14.23 -6.83
CA ALA A 339 -25.47 -12.85 -7.23
C ALA A 339 -24.29 -12.72 -8.20
N LEU A 340 -23.23 -13.50 -8.01
CA LEU A 340 -22.05 -13.48 -8.89
C LEU A 340 -22.37 -14.11 -10.25
N LEU A 341 -23.10 -15.23 -10.28
CA LEU A 341 -23.53 -15.87 -11.53
C LEU A 341 -24.47 -14.96 -12.33
N ALA A 342 -25.41 -14.29 -11.66
CA ALA A 342 -26.30 -13.33 -12.30
C ALA A 342 -25.53 -12.17 -12.93
N LEU A 343 -24.54 -11.60 -12.24
CA LEU A 343 -23.71 -10.52 -12.77
C LEU A 343 -22.89 -10.96 -13.99
N VAL A 344 -22.30 -12.16 -13.94
CA VAL A 344 -21.54 -12.72 -15.07
C VAL A 344 -22.46 -12.99 -16.25
N ALA A 345 -23.65 -13.55 -16.02
CA ALA A 345 -24.62 -13.83 -17.06
C ALA A 345 -25.18 -12.57 -17.73
N ASP A 346 -25.31 -11.47 -16.99
CA ASP A 346 -25.70 -10.16 -17.52
C ASP A 346 -24.56 -9.43 -18.26
N GLY A 347 -23.39 -10.08 -18.40
CA GLY A 347 -22.25 -9.54 -19.12
C GLY A 347 -21.74 -8.23 -18.53
N PHE A 348 -21.82 -8.05 -17.20
CA PHE A 348 -21.37 -6.85 -16.50
C PHE A 348 -21.95 -5.53 -17.04
N HIS A 349 -23.16 -5.60 -17.63
CA HIS A 349 -23.83 -4.48 -18.29
C HIS A 349 -23.09 -3.94 -19.53
N GLU A 350 -22.23 -4.73 -20.16
CA GLU A 350 -21.40 -4.35 -21.31
C GLU A 350 -21.84 -4.98 -22.65
N MET A 351 -22.98 -5.66 -22.67
CA MET A 351 -23.48 -6.33 -23.88
C MET A 351 -23.78 -5.37 -25.04
N HIS A 352 -24.04 -4.09 -24.77
CA HIS A 352 -24.26 -3.05 -25.78
C HIS A 352 -23.03 -2.84 -26.68
N LEU A 353 -21.81 -3.05 -26.15
CA LEU A 353 -20.57 -2.92 -26.91
C LEU A 353 -20.48 -3.92 -28.07
N THR A 354 -21.26 -5.00 -28.04
CA THR A 354 -21.29 -5.99 -29.14
C THR A 354 -21.76 -5.38 -30.45
N ALA A 355 -22.72 -4.44 -30.42
CA ALA A 355 -23.20 -3.77 -31.62
C ALA A 355 -22.15 -2.77 -32.13
N GLU A 356 -21.59 -1.97 -31.22
CA GLU A 356 -20.57 -0.97 -31.54
C GLU A 356 -19.32 -1.61 -32.15
N LEU A 357 -18.86 -2.75 -31.62
CA LEU A 357 -17.70 -3.48 -32.15
C LEU A 357 -17.98 -4.04 -33.55
N ARG A 358 -19.18 -4.57 -33.81
CA ARG A 358 -19.57 -5.07 -35.14
C ARG A 358 -19.71 -3.97 -36.18
N GLU A 359 -20.17 -2.79 -35.76
CA GLU A 359 -20.24 -1.61 -36.64
C GLU A 359 -18.84 -1.08 -36.97
N ALA A 360 -17.93 -1.08 -36.00
CA ALA A 360 -16.53 -0.71 -36.20
C ALA A 360 -15.81 -1.69 -37.15
N GLU A 361 -15.98 -3.00 -36.97
CA GLU A 361 -15.43 -4.03 -37.85
C GLU A 361 -15.91 -3.85 -39.30
N ARG A 362 -17.21 -3.60 -39.51
CA ARG A 362 -17.77 -3.34 -40.85
C ARG A 362 -17.22 -2.07 -41.48
N ALA A 363 -17.05 -1.00 -40.70
CA ALA A 363 -16.49 0.26 -41.19
C ALA A 363 -15.01 0.11 -41.59
N GLU A 364 -14.25 -0.73 -40.90
CA GLU A 364 -12.87 -1.06 -41.27
C GLU A 364 -12.80 -1.90 -42.55
N GLU A 365 -13.69 -2.88 -42.72
CA GLU A 365 -13.77 -3.70 -43.94
C GLU A 365 -14.21 -2.88 -45.16
N GLU A 366 -15.17 -1.96 -45.01
CA GLU A 366 -15.64 -1.08 -46.08
C GLU A 366 -14.59 0.01 -46.44
N GLY A 367 -13.77 0.43 -45.48
CA GLY A 367 -12.68 1.39 -45.69
C GLY A 367 -11.41 0.82 -46.34
N GLN A 368 -11.28 -0.50 -46.47
CA GLN A 368 -10.13 -1.21 -47.04
C GLN A 368 -10.41 -1.85 -48.42
N GLY A 369 -11.47 -1.40 -49.12
CA GLY A 369 -11.76 -1.83 -50.49
C GLY A 369 -10.58 -1.54 -51.45
N PRO A 370 -10.33 -2.40 -52.46
CA PRO A 370 -9.08 -2.41 -53.23
C PRO A 370 -8.86 -1.09 -53.99
N ALA A 371 -7.63 -0.57 -53.88
CA ALA A 371 -7.14 0.60 -54.60
C ALA A 371 -7.06 0.39 -56.11
#